data_AF-A0A7Y4QLK4-F1
#
_entry.id   AF-A0A7Y4QLK4-F1
#
_cell.length_a   1.000
_cell.length_b   1.000
_cell.length_c   1.000
_cell.angle_alpha   90.00
_cell.angle_beta   90.00
_cell.angle_gamma   90.00
#
_symmetry.space_group_name_H-M   'P 1'
#
loop_
_entity.id
_entity.type
_entity.pdbx_description
1 polymer ?
#
loop_
_entity_poly.entity_id
_entity_poly.type
_entity_poly.pdbx_seq_one_letter_code
_entity_poly.pdbx_strand_id
1 'polypeptide(L)'
;MLTNAPKRVRPLLSWPGGKSRLLKKLLPMIPPHVCSCEVFGGSLAWTLAKERSQVEIVNDINGDLVALYRNADATFGELIITPK
;
A
#
# COMPACT_ATOMS: atom_id res chain seq x y z
N MET A 1 -6.26 2.16 -23.67
CA MET A 1 -6.13 1.68 -22.29
C MET A 1 -4.65 1.76 -21.93
N LEU A 2 -4.25 2.76 -21.12
CA LEU A 2 -2.84 2.99 -20.82
C LEU A 2 -2.37 1.93 -19.81
N THR A 3 -1.73 0.85 -20.28
CA THR A 3 -1.01 -0.07 -19.39
C THR A 3 0.30 0.60 -18.99
N ASN A 4 0.23 1.56 -18.06
CA ASN A 4 1.44 2.15 -17.49
C ASN A 4 2.26 1.04 -16.83
N ALA A 5 3.55 0.99 -17.15
CA ALA A 5 4.48 0.10 -16.49
C ALA A 5 4.38 0.30 -14.96
N PRO A 6 4.49 -0.77 -14.16
CA PRO A 6 4.30 -0.67 -12.72
C PRO A 6 5.31 0.32 -12.14
N LYS A 7 4.79 1.32 -11.41
CA LYS A 7 5.61 2.33 -10.74
C LYS A 7 6.61 1.61 -9.83
N ARG A 8 7.91 1.84 -10.08
CA ARG A 8 8.96 1.28 -9.22
C ARG A 8 8.92 2.01 -7.88
N VAL A 9 8.41 1.34 -6.86
CA VAL A 9 8.36 1.87 -5.50
C VAL A 9 9.50 1.32 -4.65
N ARG A 10 10.00 2.17 -3.76
CA ARG A 10 10.93 1.79 -2.70
C ARG A 10 10.21 2.02 -1.37
N PRO A 11 9.66 0.97 -0.75
CA PRO A 11 9.22 1.03 0.64
C PRO A 11 10.27 1.62 1.57
N LEU A 12 9.82 2.24 2.66
CA LEU A 12 10.70 2.78 3.70
C LEU A 12 11.53 1.69 4.40
N LEU A 13 11.00 0.47 4.45
CA LEU A 13 11.68 -0.68 5.03
C LEU A 13 11.50 -1.95 4.22
N SER A 14 12.46 -2.87 4.37
CA SER A 14 12.32 -4.25 3.92
C SER A 14 11.47 -5.02 4.93
N TRP A 15 10.46 -5.74 4.45
CA TRP A 15 9.58 -6.55 5.28
C TRP A 15 9.49 -7.97 4.74
N PRO A 16 9.54 -9.02 5.58
CA PRO A 16 9.26 -10.39 5.15
C PRO A 16 7.91 -10.48 4.42
N GLY A 17 7.89 -11.16 3.27
CA GLY A 17 6.68 -11.23 2.43
C GLY A 17 6.40 -9.98 1.60
N GLY A 18 7.35 -9.06 1.46
CA GLY A 18 7.23 -7.87 0.62
C GLY A 18 6.81 -8.19 -0.82
N LYS A 19 5.72 -7.55 -1.28
CA LYS A 19 5.04 -7.87 -2.54
C LYS A 19 5.71 -7.27 -3.79
N SER A 20 6.87 -6.61 -3.65
CA SER A 20 7.53 -5.86 -4.74
C SER A 20 7.79 -6.68 -6.00
N ARG A 21 8.11 -7.97 -5.85
CA ARG A 21 8.33 -8.89 -6.99
C ARG A 21 7.02 -9.33 -7.68
N LEU A 22 5.91 -9.32 -6.94
CA LEU A 22 4.58 -9.72 -7.45
C LEU A 22 3.81 -8.56 -8.11
N LEU A 23 4.24 -7.31 -7.95
CA LEU A 23 3.49 -6.13 -8.42
C LEU A 23 3.16 -6.19 -9.91
N LYS A 24 4.08 -6.69 -10.74
CA LYS A 24 3.84 -6.87 -12.20
C LYS A 24 2.61 -7.74 -12.50
N LYS A 25 2.30 -8.70 -11.62
CA LYS A 25 1.15 -9.59 -11.73
C LYS A 25 -0.08 -9.03 -11.04
N LEU A 26 0.08 -8.41 -9.87
CA LEU A 26 -1.04 -7.95 -9.04
C LEU A 26 -1.69 -6.67 -9.56
N LEU A 27 -0.90 -5.68 -10.02
CA LEU A 27 -1.44 -4.37 -10.39
C LEU A 27 -2.45 -4.40 -11.55
N PRO A 28 -2.24 -5.19 -12.63
CA PRO A 28 -3.24 -5.32 -13.69
C PRO A 28 -4.55 -6.00 -13.28
N MET A 29 -4.57 -6.69 -12.13
CA MET A 29 -5.76 -7.40 -11.63
C MET A 29 -6.66 -6.51 -10.78
N ILE A 30 -6.24 -5.27 -10.52
CA ILE A 30 -7.02 -4.33 -9.71
C ILE A 30 -8.19 -3.80 -10.56
N PRO A 31 -9.45 -4.06 -10.18
CA PRO A 31 -10.60 -3.51 -10.90
C PRO A 31 -10.74 -2.00 -10.63
N PRO A 32 -11.55 -1.25 -11.42
CA PRO A 32 -11.93 0.11 -11.05
C PRO A 32 -12.54 0.13 -9.65
N HIS A 33 -12.06 1.02 -8.79
CA HIS A 33 -12.49 1.11 -7.39
C HIS A 33 -12.27 2.53 -6.85
N VAL A 34 -13.04 2.87 -5.82
CA VAL A 34 -12.93 4.14 -5.10
C VAL A 34 -12.18 4.00 -3.78
N CYS A 35 -12.20 2.81 -3.19
CA CYS A 35 -11.56 2.48 -1.92
C CYS A 35 -10.66 1.27 -2.09
N SER A 36 -9.43 1.37 -1.59
CA SER A 36 -8.52 0.23 -1.46
C SER A 36 -8.33 -0.11 0.01
N CYS A 37 -8.19 -1.39 0.32
CA CYS A 37 -7.96 -1.86 1.68
C CYS A 37 -6.83 -2.90 1.69
N GLU A 38 -5.70 -2.58 2.33
CA GLU A 38 -4.59 -3.50 2.55
C GLU A 38 -4.55 -3.90 4.03
N VAL A 39 -5.13 -5.06 4.35
CA VAL A 39 -5.28 -5.57 5.73
C VAL A 39 -3.95 -6.01 6.35
N PHE A 40 -2.98 -6.38 5.51
CA PHE A 40 -1.62 -6.80 5.89
C PHE A 40 -0.60 -5.95 5.15
N GLY A 41 -0.38 -4.75 5.67
CA GLY A 41 0.43 -3.70 5.06
C GLY A 41 1.88 -4.13 4.86
N GLY A 42 2.55 -4.65 5.89
CA GLY A 42 3.98 -4.95 5.84
C GLY A 42 4.80 -3.76 5.31
N SER A 43 5.48 -3.93 4.19
CA SER A 43 6.25 -2.85 3.56
C SER A 43 5.43 -1.84 2.72
N LEU A 44 4.09 -1.95 2.68
CA LEU A 44 3.20 -1.15 1.82
C LEU A 44 3.55 -1.19 0.32
N ALA A 45 4.32 -2.17 -0.13
CA ALA A 45 4.81 -2.22 -1.51
C ALA A 45 3.65 -2.23 -2.55
N TRP A 46 2.51 -2.82 -2.22
CA TRP A 46 1.34 -2.83 -3.10
C TRP A 46 0.60 -1.49 -3.08
N THR A 47 0.25 -0.99 -1.89
CA THR A 47 -0.41 0.31 -1.72
C THR A 47 0.39 1.45 -2.37
N LEU A 48 1.72 1.47 -2.21
CA LEU A 48 2.56 2.51 -2.82
C LEU A 48 2.62 2.43 -4.35
N ALA A 49 2.46 1.23 -4.92
CA ALA A 49 2.69 0.98 -6.35
C ALA A 49 1.44 1.07 -7.21
N LYS A 50 0.25 0.86 -6.63
CA LYS A 50 -1.01 1.00 -7.35
C LYS A 50 -1.31 2.47 -7.66
N GLU A 51 -2.27 2.67 -8.55
CA GLU A 51 -2.86 3.99 -8.73
C GLU A 51 -3.60 4.41 -7.44
N ARG A 52 -3.54 5.70 -7.11
CA ARG A 52 -4.19 6.23 -5.90
C ARG A 52 -5.70 6.06 -5.99
N SER A 53 -6.30 5.56 -4.92
CA SER A 53 -7.75 5.54 -4.75
C SER A 53 -8.19 6.84 -4.09
N GLN A 54 -9.50 7.10 -4.10
CA GLN A 54 -10.05 8.21 -3.31
C GLN A 54 -9.92 7.95 -1.80
N VAL A 55 -10.04 6.68 -1.40
CA VAL A 55 -9.85 6.22 -0.01
C VAL A 55 -8.85 5.07 0.02
N GLU A 56 -7.87 5.12 0.92
CA GLU A 56 -6.86 4.08 1.10
C GLU A 56 -6.80 3.68 2.58
N ILE A 57 -7.24 2.46 2.87
CA ILE A 57 -7.20 1.86 4.19
C ILE A 57 -5.99 0.93 4.24
N VAL A 58 -5.10 1.12 5.21
CA VAL A 58 -4.03 0.16 5.47
C VAL A 58 -4.01 -0.18 6.95
N ASN A 59 -3.90 -1.47 7.23
CA ASN A 59 -3.75 -2.01 8.55
C ASN A 59 -2.54 -2.96 8.63
N ASP A 60 -2.00 -3.12 9.83
CA ASP A 60 -1.09 -4.21 10.18
C ASP A 60 -1.22 -4.50 11.68
N ILE A 61 -0.95 -5.74 12.09
CA ILE A 61 -0.97 -6.10 13.52
C ILE A 61 0.22 -5.49 14.28
N ASN A 62 1.30 -5.16 13.57
CA ASN A 62 2.46 -4.53 14.16
C ASN A 62 2.24 -3.02 14.36
N GLY A 63 2.01 -2.61 15.61
CA GLY A 63 1.77 -1.22 15.97
C GLY A 63 2.93 -0.27 15.66
N ASP A 64 4.18 -0.72 15.77
CA ASP A 64 5.36 0.10 15.45
C ASP A 64 5.47 0.37 13.95
N LEU A 65 5.12 -0.62 13.13
CA LEU A 65 5.06 -0.48 11.67
C LEU A 65 4.00 0.55 11.26
N VAL A 66 2.82 0.44 11.86
CA VAL A 66 1.72 1.39 11.67
C VAL A 66 2.14 2.80 12.10
N ALA A 67 2.76 2.93 13.28
CA ALA A 67 3.26 4.21 13.77
C ALA A 67 4.35 4.80 12.86
N LEU A 68 5.26 3.97 12.35
CA LEU A 68 6.31 4.39 11.43
C LEU A 68 5.71 5.02 10.17
N TYR A 69 4.79 4.34 9.49
CA TYR A 69 4.16 4.89 8.27
C TYR A 69 3.31 6.13 8.55
N ARG A 70 2.62 6.19 9.70
CA ARG A 70 1.84 7.38 10.10
C ARG A 70 2.71 8.62 10.29
N ASN A 71 3.93 8.45 10.82
CA ASN A 71 4.83 9.57 11.08
C ASN A 71 5.76 9.90 9.91
N ALA A 72 6.13 8.89 9.11
CA ALA A 72 7.07 9.07 8.00
C ALA A 72 6.40 9.54 6.70
N ASP A 73 5.09 9.33 6.54
CA ASP A 73 4.43 9.55 5.27
C ASP A 73 3.35 10.67 5.34
N ALA A 74 3.65 11.82 4.74
CA ALA A 74 2.69 12.90 4.53
C ALA A 74 1.70 12.62 3.38
N THR A 75 1.85 11.49 2.69
CA THR A 75 1.19 11.22 1.41
C THR A 75 -0.12 10.43 1.57
N PHE A 76 -0.42 9.85 2.73
CA PHE A 76 -1.71 9.19 2.98
C PHE A 76 -2.69 10.17 3.63
N GLY A 77 -3.44 10.89 2.81
CA GLY A 77 -4.63 11.59 3.27
C GLY A 77 -5.61 10.55 3.79
N GLU A 78 -5.83 10.58 5.10
CA GLU A 78 -6.74 9.71 5.85
C GLU A 78 -6.42 8.21 5.74
N LEU A 79 -5.25 7.83 6.27
CA LEU A 79 -5.00 6.43 6.64
C LEU A 79 -5.94 6.07 7.81
N ILE A 80 -7.04 5.39 7.50
CA ILE A 80 -7.94 4.83 8.52
C ILE A 80 -7.27 3.58 9.10
N ILE A 81 -6.44 3.79 10.12
CA ILE A 81 -5.92 2.71 10.96
C ILE A 81 -7.06 2.33 11.90
N THR A 82 -7.74 1.23 11.61
CA THR A 82 -8.72 0.67 12.55
C THR A 82 -7.97 0.20 13.80
N PRO A 83 -8.38 0.59 15.02
CA PRO A 83 -7.80 0.02 16.23
C PRO A 83 -8.08 -1.48 16.26
N LYS A 84 -7.24 -2.21 17.00
CA LYS A 84 -7.69 -3.50 17.55
C LYS A 84 -8.93 -3.29 18.42
#